data_AF-A0A7U9RPH5-F1
#
_entry.id   AF-A0A7U9RPH5-F1
#
_cell.length_a   1.000
_cell.length_b   1.000
_cell.length_c   1.000
_cell.angle_alpha   90.00
_cell.angle_beta   90.00
_cell.angle_gamma   90.00
#
_symmetry.space_group_name_H-M   'P 1'
#
loop_
_entity.id
_entity.type
_entity.pdbx_description
1 polymer ?
#
loop_
_entity_poly.entity_id
_entity_poly.type
_entity_poly.pdbx_seq_one_letter_code
_entity_poly.pdbx_strand_id
1 'polypeptide(L)'
;MAIQLKPYTPVDLINKIRDNDFSYTSSYVKKITETDTDIQKLQDSEDSFRKKLKMLKSYSPGGTSKDMVEKRLEDFIKSYNDLEKDSASITDPNVKKQVSKLKKLFSEHEKDLRKVGITKEKGKYSLNYKIFKNAKDKSIDQLLVGHDSFIGKADKIMRKLEETTDNAEYSIVEHKITQTTEYKENDVLLATKVTLAGSILSALQKNNSLVQSSVISNPTFQEDIKKSLTSFADFIYNTNNTDHVETIGKLNQLCLDHKEELSKIGLTFDSENKKMRFDDTIDLTTNDFTSNFNTLFGENAVFGTTAAQDCKKIIHDLLQPEKIGVSIIDQQI
;
A
#
# COMPACT_ATOMS: atom_id res chain seq x y z
N MET A 1 -6.11 -2.11 5.07
CA MET A 1 -4.75 -2.04 4.48
C MET A 1 -3.85 -1.42 5.53
N ALA A 2 -2.98 -2.20 6.17
CA ALA A 2 -2.11 -1.68 7.24
C ALA A 2 -0.81 -1.18 6.60
N ILE A 3 -0.74 0.12 6.33
CA ILE A 3 0.54 0.77 6.01
C ILE A 3 1.30 0.86 7.32
N GLN A 4 2.47 0.23 7.41
CA GLN A 4 3.34 0.41 8.57
C GLN A 4 3.88 1.84 8.53
N LEU A 5 3.37 2.70 9.42
CA LEU A 5 3.78 4.09 9.49
C LEU A 5 5.20 4.19 10.04
N LYS A 6 6.04 4.98 9.37
CA LYS A 6 7.40 5.25 9.83
C LYS A 6 7.37 6.35 10.91
N PRO A 7 7.89 6.10 12.12
CA PRO A 7 7.84 7.09 13.19
C PRO A 7 8.86 8.20 12.95
N TYR A 8 8.45 9.45 13.18
CA TYR A 8 9.30 10.63 13.20
C TYR A 8 8.89 11.59 14.32
N THR A 9 9.85 12.32 14.88
CA THR A 9 9.52 13.55 15.61
C THR A 9 9.04 14.62 14.60
N PRO A 10 8.25 15.62 15.03
CA PRO A 10 7.87 16.73 14.15
C PRO A 10 9.07 17.41 13.49
N VAL A 11 10.14 17.68 14.28
CA VAL A 11 11.36 18.34 13.79
C VAL A 11 12.08 17.50 12.75
N ASP A 12 12.22 16.19 12.97
CA ASP A 12 12.88 15.30 12.01
C ASP A 12 12.11 15.22 10.68
N LEU A 13 10.78 15.14 10.75
CA LEU A 13 9.95 15.11 9.56
C LEU A 13 10.06 16.42 8.76
N ILE A 14 9.97 17.56 9.45
CA ILE A 14 10.08 18.90 8.84
C ILE A 14 11.46 19.07 8.19
N ASN A 15 12.54 18.71 8.88
CA ASN A 15 13.89 18.78 8.32
C ASN A 15 14.00 17.91 7.07
N LYS A 16 13.49 16.68 7.08
CA LYS A 16 13.49 15.82 5.89
C LYS A 16 12.74 16.40 4.71
N ILE A 17 11.58 17.02 4.96
CA ILE A 17 10.80 17.69 3.91
C ILE A 17 11.62 18.85 3.34
N ARG A 18 12.17 19.71 4.21
CA ARG A 18 12.93 20.90 3.81
C ARG A 18 14.21 20.53 3.05
N ASP A 19 14.97 19.58 3.54
CA ASP A 19 16.26 19.17 2.98
C ASP A 19 16.10 18.42 1.63
N ASN A 20 14.86 18.09 1.26
CA ASN A 20 14.50 17.44 0.01
C ASN A 20 13.57 18.36 -0.82
N ASP A 21 13.95 19.63 -0.94
CA ASP A 21 13.26 20.67 -1.74
C ASP A 21 11.76 20.77 -1.45
N PHE A 22 11.41 20.78 -0.16
CA PHE A 22 10.03 20.82 0.34
C PHE A 22 9.18 19.63 -0.12
N SER A 23 9.77 18.44 -0.23
CA SER A 23 9.04 17.23 -0.65
C SER A 23 9.39 16.01 0.20
N TYR A 24 8.47 15.05 0.26
CA TYR A 24 8.69 13.76 0.91
C TYR A 24 8.29 12.60 -0.01
N THR A 25 9.22 11.66 -0.22
CA THR A 25 8.97 10.45 -1.00
C THR A 25 8.72 9.26 -0.08
N SER A 26 7.50 8.72 -0.15
CA SER A 26 7.12 7.49 0.53
C SER A 26 7.18 6.30 -0.44
N SER A 27 7.46 5.11 0.10
CA SER A 27 7.36 3.87 -0.66
C SER A 27 6.56 2.84 0.12
N TYR A 28 5.56 2.23 -0.51
CA TYR A 28 4.74 1.19 0.08
C TYR A 28 4.45 0.06 -0.91
N VAL A 29 4.15 -1.13 -0.38
CA VAL A 29 3.77 -2.28 -1.20
C VAL A 29 2.25 -2.33 -1.30
N LYS A 30 1.73 -2.40 -2.53
CA LYS A 30 0.31 -2.57 -2.82
C LYS A 30 0.08 -3.94 -3.45
N LYS A 31 -0.82 -4.72 -2.85
CA LYS A 31 -1.32 -5.97 -3.42
C LYS A 31 -2.41 -5.64 -4.44
N ILE A 32 -2.20 -6.04 -5.69
CA ILE A 32 -3.14 -5.83 -6.80
C ILE A 32 -3.52 -7.20 -7.35
N THR A 33 -4.82 -7.41 -7.53
CA THR A 33 -5.31 -8.59 -8.25
C THR A 33 -5.11 -8.35 -9.74
N GLU A 34 -4.29 -9.18 -10.36
CA GLU A 34 -3.99 -9.10 -11.78
C GLU A 34 -4.27 -10.44 -12.44
N THR A 35 -4.66 -10.37 -13.70
CA THR A 35 -4.88 -11.56 -14.50
C THR A 35 -3.54 -12.23 -14.82
N ASP A 36 -3.44 -13.53 -14.58
CA ASP A 36 -2.25 -14.31 -14.92
C ASP A 36 -2.26 -14.61 -16.43
N THR A 37 -1.39 -13.92 -17.17
CA THR A 37 -1.31 -14.04 -18.63
C THR A 37 -0.89 -15.43 -19.10
N ASP A 38 -0.11 -16.16 -18.30
CA ASP A 38 0.29 -17.53 -18.63
C ASP A 38 -0.90 -18.49 -18.46
N ILE A 39 -1.72 -18.29 -17.42
CA ILE A 39 -2.97 -19.05 -17.21
C ILE A 39 -3.98 -18.75 -18.32
N GLN A 40 -4.20 -17.49 -18.69
CA GLN A 40 -5.10 -17.14 -19.80
C GLN A 40 -4.70 -17.80 -21.11
N LYS A 41 -3.40 -17.75 -21.43
CA LYS A 41 -2.89 -18.40 -22.63
C LYS A 41 -3.07 -19.91 -22.59
N LEU A 42 -2.93 -20.53 -21.42
CA LEU A 42 -3.24 -21.95 -21.26
C LEU A 42 -4.74 -22.23 -21.43
N GLN A 43 -5.64 -21.39 -20.90
CA GLN A 43 -7.10 -21.53 -21.07
C GLN A 43 -7.48 -21.52 -22.56
N ASP A 44 -6.89 -20.64 -23.38
CA ASP A 44 -7.12 -20.62 -24.83
C ASP A 44 -6.75 -21.94 -25.51
N SER A 45 -5.57 -22.48 -25.17
CA SER A 45 -5.07 -23.75 -25.70
C SER A 45 -5.85 -24.96 -25.16
N GLU A 46 -6.28 -24.93 -23.90
CA GLU A 46 -7.21 -25.88 -23.31
C GLU A 46 -8.53 -25.90 -24.07
N ASP A 47 -9.12 -24.75 -24.35
CA ASP A 47 -10.39 -24.64 -25.03
C ASP A 47 -10.33 -25.19 -26.45
N SER A 48 -9.23 -24.91 -27.15
CA SER A 48 -8.92 -25.50 -28.45
C SER A 48 -8.86 -27.02 -28.36
N PHE A 49 -8.06 -27.56 -27.44
CA PHE A 49 -7.92 -29.01 -27.24
C PHE A 49 -9.24 -29.68 -26.88
N ARG A 50 -10.03 -29.08 -25.97
CA ARG A 50 -11.34 -29.57 -25.54
C ARG A 50 -12.34 -29.64 -26.71
N LYS A 51 -12.36 -28.64 -27.60
CA LYS A 51 -13.18 -28.65 -28.81
C LYS A 51 -12.81 -29.83 -29.72
N LYS A 52 -11.51 -30.05 -29.97
CA LYS A 52 -11.02 -31.17 -30.79
C LYS A 52 -11.29 -32.53 -30.15
N LEU A 53 -11.14 -32.64 -28.84
CA LEU A 53 -11.49 -33.81 -28.05
C LEU A 53 -12.99 -34.16 -28.17
N LYS A 54 -13.89 -33.17 -28.06
CA LYS A 54 -15.34 -33.37 -28.27
C LYS A 54 -15.66 -33.88 -29.68
N MET A 55 -14.94 -33.41 -30.70
CA MET A 55 -15.08 -33.92 -32.08
C MET A 55 -14.65 -35.37 -32.20
N LEU A 56 -13.64 -35.82 -31.46
CA LEU A 56 -13.26 -37.24 -31.43
C LEU A 56 -14.24 -38.10 -30.63
N LYS A 57 -14.85 -37.56 -29.56
CA LYS A 57 -15.89 -38.26 -28.80
C LYS A 57 -17.17 -38.54 -29.60
N SER A 58 -17.45 -37.76 -30.63
CA SER A 58 -18.59 -38.02 -31.53
C SER A 58 -18.32 -39.12 -32.55
N TYR A 59 -17.14 -39.76 -32.48
CA TYR A 59 -16.84 -40.95 -33.26
C TYR A 59 -17.87 -42.05 -32.99
N SER A 60 -18.38 -42.64 -34.07
CA SER A 60 -19.28 -43.80 -34.04
C SER A 60 -18.71 -44.91 -34.92
N PRO A 61 -18.48 -46.13 -34.39
CA PRO A 61 -18.03 -47.27 -35.16
C PRO A 61 -18.94 -47.54 -36.36
N GLY A 62 -18.36 -47.64 -37.56
CA GLY A 62 -19.11 -47.81 -38.82
C GLY A 62 -19.89 -46.58 -39.31
N GLY A 63 -20.11 -45.56 -38.47
CA GLY A 63 -20.83 -44.33 -38.83
C GLY A 63 -19.94 -43.14 -39.17
N THR A 64 -18.65 -43.17 -38.79
CA THR A 64 -17.68 -42.11 -39.11
C THR A 64 -16.65 -42.61 -40.12
N SER A 65 -16.45 -41.88 -41.23
CA SER A 65 -15.46 -42.28 -42.24
C SER A 65 -14.03 -42.19 -41.69
N LYS A 66 -13.17 -43.09 -42.15
CA LYS A 66 -11.76 -43.17 -41.70
C LYS A 66 -11.01 -41.87 -42.00
N ASP A 67 -11.24 -41.26 -43.16
CA ASP A 67 -10.66 -39.97 -43.53
C ASP A 67 -11.09 -38.82 -42.59
N MET A 68 -12.31 -38.88 -42.06
CA MET A 68 -12.78 -37.89 -41.09
C MET A 68 -12.12 -38.09 -39.72
N VAL A 69 -11.94 -39.35 -39.30
CA VAL A 69 -11.21 -39.68 -38.06
C VAL A 69 -9.76 -39.24 -38.17
N GLU A 70 -9.12 -39.44 -39.32
CA GLU A 70 -7.74 -39.01 -39.60
C GLU A 70 -7.55 -37.51 -39.31
N LYS A 71 -8.39 -36.66 -39.94
CA LYS A 71 -8.34 -35.21 -39.76
C LYS A 71 -8.59 -34.78 -38.32
N ARG A 72 -9.55 -35.41 -37.65
CA ARG A 72 -9.88 -35.10 -36.24
C ARG A 72 -8.75 -35.51 -35.30
N LEU A 73 -8.07 -36.63 -35.57
CA LEU A 73 -6.90 -37.05 -34.80
C LEU A 73 -5.72 -36.12 -35.01
N GLU A 74 -5.47 -35.68 -36.24
CA GLU A 74 -4.43 -34.69 -36.53
C GLU A 74 -4.66 -33.37 -35.75
N ASP A 75 -5.87 -32.82 -35.85
CA ASP A 75 -6.25 -31.61 -35.12
C ASP A 75 -6.13 -31.76 -33.59
N PHE A 76 -6.53 -32.91 -33.06
CA PHE A 76 -6.41 -33.25 -31.65
C PHE A 76 -4.95 -33.32 -31.19
N ILE A 77 -4.08 -33.96 -31.97
CA ILE A 77 -2.66 -34.05 -31.66
C ILE A 77 -2.00 -32.68 -31.72
N LYS A 78 -2.34 -31.86 -32.72
CA LYS A 78 -1.84 -30.49 -32.84
C LYS A 78 -2.22 -29.65 -31.62
N SER A 79 -3.50 -29.64 -31.25
CA SER A 79 -3.97 -28.90 -30.08
C SER A 79 -3.38 -29.41 -28.76
N TYR A 80 -3.10 -30.71 -28.63
CA TYR A 80 -2.35 -31.24 -27.47
C TYR A 80 -0.94 -30.66 -27.38
N ASN A 81 -0.21 -30.64 -28.49
CA ASN A 81 1.16 -30.11 -28.52
C ASN A 81 1.20 -28.60 -28.18
N ASP A 82 0.19 -27.84 -28.62
CA ASP A 82 0.04 -26.42 -28.29
C ASP A 82 -0.24 -26.23 -26.79
N LEU A 83 -1.16 -27.00 -26.22
CA LEU A 83 -1.43 -27.04 -24.78
C LEU A 83 -0.19 -27.42 -23.96
N GLU A 84 0.53 -28.48 -24.37
CA GLU A 84 1.77 -28.89 -23.70
C GLU A 84 2.83 -27.79 -23.72
N LYS A 85 2.95 -27.07 -24.84
CA LYS A 85 3.86 -25.93 -24.99
C LYS A 85 3.47 -24.78 -24.07
N ASP A 86 2.20 -24.37 -24.07
CA ASP A 86 1.74 -23.24 -23.25
C ASP A 86 1.73 -23.58 -21.75
N SER A 87 1.65 -24.86 -21.41
CA SER A 87 1.79 -25.32 -20.02
C SER A 87 3.21 -25.15 -19.42
N ALA A 88 4.21 -24.80 -20.22
CA ALA A 88 5.61 -24.78 -19.78
C ALA A 88 5.95 -23.62 -18.83
N SER A 89 5.28 -22.47 -18.97
CA SER A 89 5.49 -21.28 -18.12
C SER A 89 4.64 -21.26 -16.86
N ILE A 90 3.60 -22.10 -16.78
CA ILE A 90 2.72 -22.20 -15.63
C ILE A 90 3.53 -22.45 -14.37
N THR A 91 3.24 -21.70 -13.31
CA THR A 91 3.83 -21.91 -11.98
C THR A 91 2.86 -22.55 -10.99
N ASP A 92 1.55 -22.36 -11.15
CA ASP A 92 0.50 -22.88 -10.26
C ASP A 92 0.59 -24.42 -10.09
N PRO A 93 0.68 -24.93 -8.85
CA PRO A 93 0.89 -26.35 -8.58
C PRO A 93 -0.32 -27.23 -8.93
N ASN A 94 -1.55 -26.70 -8.80
CA ASN A 94 -2.77 -27.44 -9.09
C ASN A 94 -2.96 -27.61 -10.59
N VAL A 95 -2.73 -26.54 -11.36
CA VAL A 95 -2.76 -26.55 -12.82
C VAL A 95 -1.66 -27.48 -13.36
N LYS A 96 -0.41 -27.34 -12.87
CA LYS A 96 0.71 -28.26 -13.21
C LYS A 96 0.35 -29.72 -12.99
N LYS A 97 -0.34 -30.03 -11.89
CA LYS A 97 -0.76 -31.40 -11.56
C LYS A 97 -1.76 -31.96 -12.58
N GLN A 98 -2.72 -31.17 -13.07
CA GLN A 98 -3.66 -31.64 -14.09
C GLN A 98 -2.98 -31.81 -15.45
N VAL A 99 -2.14 -30.86 -15.88
CA VAL A 99 -1.32 -30.99 -17.09
C VAL A 99 -0.44 -32.25 -17.03
N SER A 100 0.18 -32.51 -15.88
CA SER A 100 1.02 -33.70 -15.68
C SER A 100 0.23 -35.00 -15.80
N LYS A 101 -1.03 -35.04 -15.35
CA LYS A 101 -1.91 -36.20 -15.56
C LYS A 101 -2.22 -36.40 -17.04
N LEU A 102 -2.44 -35.33 -17.79
CA LEU A 102 -2.67 -35.42 -19.23
C LEU A 102 -1.41 -35.95 -19.95
N LYS A 103 -0.22 -35.41 -19.63
CA LYS A 103 1.07 -35.92 -20.13
C LYS A 103 1.29 -37.40 -19.80
N LYS A 104 0.96 -37.80 -18.58
CA LYS A 104 1.04 -39.19 -18.12
C LYS A 104 0.07 -40.08 -18.90
N LEU A 105 -1.15 -39.63 -19.17
CA LEU A 105 -2.13 -40.39 -19.96
C LEU A 105 -1.58 -40.73 -21.35
N PHE A 106 -1.01 -39.76 -22.06
CA PHE A 106 -0.37 -39.96 -23.37
C PHE A 106 0.82 -40.93 -23.32
N SER A 107 1.62 -40.87 -22.24
CA SER A 107 2.76 -41.75 -22.06
C SER A 107 2.35 -43.20 -21.73
N GLU A 108 1.34 -43.38 -20.88
CA GLU A 108 0.81 -44.70 -20.51
C GLU A 108 0.14 -45.42 -21.69
N HIS A 109 -0.46 -44.67 -22.61
CA HIS A 109 -1.18 -45.21 -23.78
C HIS A 109 -0.31 -45.24 -25.04
N GLU A 110 1.00 -45.01 -24.94
CA GLU A 110 1.89 -44.89 -26.10
C GLU A 110 1.83 -46.11 -27.04
N LYS A 111 1.74 -47.32 -26.48
CA LYS A 111 1.63 -48.56 -27.28
C LYS A 111 0.35 -48.61 -28.10
N ASP A 112 -0.76 -48.13 -27.56
CA ASP A 112 -2.05 -48.13 -28.25
C ASP A 112 -2.15 -46.97 -29.25
N LEU A 113 -1.62 -45.81 -28.90
CA LEU A 113 -1.44 -44.66 -29.80
C LEU A 113 -0.61 -45.06 -31.04
N ARG A 114 0.49 -45.81 -30.86
CA ARG A 114 1.32 -46.31 -31.97
C ARG A 114 0.55 -47.23 -32.94
N LYS A 115 -0.40 -48.05 -32.45
CA LYS A 115 -1.22 -48.94 -33.30
C LYS A 115 -2.11 -48.19 -34.28
N VAL A 116 -2.46 -46.95 -33.96
CA VAL A 116 -3.22 -46.05 -34.84
C VAL A 116 -2.34 -45.00 -35.51
N GLY A 117 -1.01 -45.16 -35.45
CA GLY A 117 -0.08 -44.27 -36.14
C GLY A 117 0.25 -42.98 -35.39
N ILE A 118 -0.10 -42.84 -34.11
CA ILE A 118 0.31 -41.68 -33.31
C ILE A 118 1.65 -41.98 -32.65
N THR A 119 2.67 -41.19 -32.96
CA THR A 119 4.05 -41.40 -32.50
C THR A 119 4.61 -40.12 -31.90
N LYS A 120 5.50 -40.25 -30.91
CA LYS A 120 6.21 -39.12 -30.31
C LYS A 120 7.58 -38.96 -30.97
N GLU A 121 7.82 -37.84 -31.63
CA GLU A 121 9.09 -37.49 -32.27
C GLU A 121 9.58 -36.14 -31.76
N LYS A 122 10.84 -36.08 -31.31
CA LYS A 122 11.46 -34.85 -30.76
C LYS A 122 10.60 -34.17 -29.68
N GLY A 123 9.95 -34.97 -28.85
CA GLY A 123 9.10 -34.48 -27.75
C GLY A 123 7.67 -34.11 -28.14
N LYS A 124 7.29 -34.13 -29.42
CA LYS A 124 5.93 -33.81 -29.89
C LYS A 124 5.24 -35.03 -30.48
N TYR A 125 3.92 -35.11 -30.35
CA TYR A 125 3.15 -36.16 -31.01
C TYR A 125 2.83 -35.76 -32.45
N SER A 126 2.83 -36.74 -33.35
CA SER A 126 2.45 -36.60 -34.76
C SER A 126 1.65 -37.81 -35.23
N LEU A 127 0.89 -37.64 -36.32
CA LEU A 127 0.13 -38.71 -36.97
C LEU A 127 0.88 -39.22 -38.19
N ASN A 128 1.17 -40.53 -38.22
CA ASN A 128 1.67 -41.22 -39.39
C ASN A 128 0.51 -41.76 -40.22
N TYR A 129 0.19 -41.03 -41.30
CA TYR A 129 -0.93 -41.34 -42.20
C TYR A 129 -0.88 -42.75 -42.79
N LYS A 130 0.31 -43.28 -43.10
CA LYS A 130 0.44 -44.64 -43.66
C LYS A 130 0.07 -45.70 -42.63
N ILE A 131 0.48 -45.52 -41.38
CA ILE A 131 0.13 -46.42 -40.28
C ILE A 131 -1.35 -46.29 -39.95
N PHE A 132 -1.88 -45.06 -39.87
CA PHE A 132 -3.30 -44.83 -39.58
C PHE A 132 -4.22 -45.45 -40.65
N LYS A 133 -3.92 -45.27 -41.94
CA LYS A 133 -4.68 -45.86 -43.05
C LYS A 133 -4.79 -47.39 -42.93
N ASN A 134 -3.73 -48.04 -42.43
CA ASN A 134 -3.67 -49.48 -42.22
C ASN A 134 -4.09 -49.92 -40.80
N ALA A 135 -4.45 -48.99 -39.91
CA ALA A 135 -4.87 -49.30 -38.56
C ALA A 135 -6.18 -50.09 -38.58
N LYS A 136 -6.29 -51.09 -37.70
CA LYS A 136 -7.51 -51.89 -37.55
C LYS A 136 -8.58 -51.07 -36.84
N ASP A 137 -9.84 -51.18 -37.29
CA ASP A 137 -10.96 -50.44 -36.69
C ASP A 137 -11.07 -50.72 -35.19
N LYS A 138 -10.89 -51.98 -34.76
CA LYS A 138 -10.83 -52.35 -33.33
C LYS A 138 -9.80 -51.55 -32.52
N SER A 139 -8.66 -51.18 -33.11
CA SER A 139 -7.63 -50.36 -32.43
C SER A 139 -8.04 -48.89 -32.35
N ILE A 140 -8.77 -48.39 -33.34
CA ILE A 140 -9.37 -47.05 -33.32
C ILE A 140 -10.49 -47.00 -32.26
N ASP A 141 -11.38 -48.00 -32.27
CA ASP A 141 -12.47 -48.14 -31.29
C ASP A 141 -11.95 -48.14 -29.85
N GLN A 142 -10.89 -48.90 -29.57
CA GLN A 142 -10.29 -48.98 -28.24
C GLN A 142 -9.79 -47.62 -27.71
N LEU A 143 -9.36 -46.72 -28.60
CA LEU A 143 -8.88 -45.40 -28.20
C LEU A 143 -10.01 -44.39 -28.04
N LEU A 144 -11.07 -44.48 -28.85
CA LEU A 144 -12.10 -43.46 -28.97
C LEU A 144 -13.40 -43.80 -28.23
N VAL A 145 -13.72 -45.08 -28.05
CA VAL A 145 -15.05 -45.54 -27.61
C VAL A 145 -15.04 -46.00 -26.17
N GLY A 146 -15.98 -45.46 -25.39
CA GLY A 146 -16.22 -45.85 -24.00
C GLY A 146 -15.59 -44.89 -23.00
N HIS A 147 -16.10 -44.94 -21.77
CA HIS A 147 -15.68 -44.04 -20.69
C HIS A 147 -14.20 -44.22 -20.31
N ASP A 148 -13.70 -45.46 -20.32
CA ASP A 148 -12.32 -45.79 -19.95
C ASP A 148 -11.34 -45.81 -21.12
N SER A 149 -11.81 -45.41 -22.31
CA SER A 149 -10.97 -45.19 -23.49
C SER A 149 -9.98 -44.05 -23.24
N PHE A 150 -8.96 -43.96 -24.10
CA PHE A 150 -7.99 -42.87 -24.06
C PHE A 150 -8.68 -41.49 -24.14
N ILE A 151 -9.61 -41.31 -25.09
CA ILE A 151 -10.36 -40.06 -25.25
C ILE A 151 -11.30 -39.81 -24.06
N GLY A 152 -11.93 -40.85 -23.52
CA GLY A 152 -12.78 -40.73 -22.32
C GLY A 152 -12.01 -40.26 -21.09
N LYS A 153 -10.82 -40.82 -20.86
CA LYS A 153 -9.91 -40.39 -19.78
C LYS A 153 -9.38 -38.98 -19.99
N ALA A 154 -9.03 -38.62 -21.23
CA ALA A 154 -8.60 -37.26 -21.56
C ALA A 154 -9.69 -36.23 -21.24
N ASP A 155 -10.96 -36.52 -21.56
CA ASP A 155 -12.11 -35.65 -21.27
C ASP A 155 -12.28 -35.41 -19.77
N LYS A 156 -12.11 -36.45 -18.96
CA LYS A 156 -12.17 -36.34 -17.50
C LYS A 156 -11.03 -35.47 -16.93
N ILE A 157 -9.83 -35.55 -17.52
CA ILE A 157 -8.71 -34.71 -17.09
C ILE A 157 -8.94 -33.26 -17.51
N MET A 158 -9.41 -33.02 -18.73
CA MET A 158 -9.66 -31.67 -19.25
C MET A 158 -10.71 -30.92 -18.44
N ARG A 159 -11.83 -31.55 -18.06
CA ARG A 159 -12.81 -30.89 -17.18
C ARG A 159 -12.23 -30.40 -15.85
N LYS A 160 -11.24 -31.12 -15.31
CA LYS A 160 -10.55 -30.72 -14.08
C LYS A 160 -9.49 -29.67 -14.33
N LEU A 161 -8.91 -29.62 -15.54
CA LEU A 161 -7.97 -28.58 -15.92
C LEU A 161 -8.72 -27.24 -16.00
N GLU A 162 -9.85 -27.20 -16.71
CA GLU A 162 -10.76 -26.04 -16.85
C GLU A 162 -11.12 -25.44 -15.49
N GLU A 163 -11.61 -26.28 -14.58
CA GLU A 163 -11.94 -25.86 -13.22
C GLU A 163 -10.72 -25.30 -12.47
N THR A 164 -9.53 -25.89 -12.64
CA THR A 164 -8.32 -25.40 -11.96
C THR A 164 -7.76 -24.13 -12.57
N THR A 165 -7.85 -23.95 -13.89
CA THR A 165 -7.37 -22.74 -14.56
C THR A 165 -8.28 -21.55 -14.28
N ASP A 166 -9.61 -21.76 -14.23
CA ASP A 166 -10.56 -20.70 -13.88
C ASP A 166 -10.33 -20.18 -12.45
N ASN A 167 -10.01 -21.09 -11.52
CA ASN A 167 -9.66 -20.73 -10.15
C ASN A 167 -8.28 -20.04 -10.02
N ALA A 168 -7.42 -20.16 -11.04
CA ALA A 168 -6.07 -19.60 -11.08
C ALA A 168 -5.95 -18.38 -12.01
N GLU A 169 -7.05 -17.93 -12.63
CA GLU A 169 -7.05 -16.82 -13.60
C GLU A 169 -6.49 -15.53 -12.99
N TYR A 170 -6.67 -15.34 -11.68
CA TYR A 170 -6.22 -14.15 -10.97
C TYR A 170 -5.14 -14.48 -9.96
N SER A 171 -4.08 -13.67 -9.97
CA SER A 171 -3.01 -13.71 -8.98
C SER A 171 -2.94 -12.40 -8.20
N ILE A 172 -2.46 -12.47 -6.96
CA ILE A 172 -2.17 -11.27 -6.17
C ILE A 172 -0.69 -10.92 -6.39
N VAL A 173 -0.45 -9.82 -7.09
CA VAL A 173 0.88 -9.29 -7.36
C VAL A 173 1.18 -8.15 -6.39
N GLU A 174 2.38 -8.16 -5.81
CA GLU A 174 2.87 -7.09 -4.95
C GLU A 174 3.64 -6.06 -5.78
N HIS A 175 3.09 -4.84 -5.86
CA HIS A 175 3.74 -3.71 -6.52
C HIS A 175 4.34 -2.75 -5.51
N LYS A 176 5.62 -2.40 -5.69
CA LYS A 176 6.24 -1.30 -4.94
C LYS A 176 5.82 0.02 -5.57
N ILE A 177 5.01 0.78 -4.86
CA ILE A 177 4.56 2.11 -5.28
C ILE A 177 5.43 3.14 -4.56
N THR A 178 5.87 4.15 -5.31
CA THR A 178 6.59 5.31 -4.79
C THR A 178 5.73 6.55 -5.04
N GLN A 179 5.52 7.36 -4.00
CA GLN A 179 4.74 8.58 -4.09
C GLN A 179 5.51 9.73 -3.45
N THR A 180 5.70 10.80 -4.21
CA THR A 180 6.28 12.06 -3.74
C THR A 180 5.16 13.05 -3.46
N THR A 181 5.19 13.64 -2.27
CA THR A 181 4.30 14.72 -1.85
C THR A 181 5.12 16.00 -1.74
N GLU A 182 4.70 17.03 -2.47
CA GLU A 182 5.29 18.37 -2.41
C GLU A 182 4.51 19.24 -1.42
N TYR A 183 5.24 20.09 -0.70
CA TYR A 183 4.71 21.00 0.29
C TYR A 183 5.02 22.44 -0.11
N LYS A 184 4.12 23.37 0.22
CA LYS A 184 4.41 24.80 0.09
C LYS A 184 5.45 25.18 1.14
N GLU A 185 6.47 25.94 0.74
CA GLU A 185 7.51 26.44 1.64
C GLU A 185 6.92 27.16 2.87
N ASN A 186 5.89 28.00 2.67
CA ASN A 186 5.22 28.70 3.76
C ASN A 186 4.53 27.77 4.77
N ASP A 187 3.99 26.62 4.31
CA ASP A 187 3.35 25.63 5.17
C ASP A 187 4.40 24.89 6.01
N VAL A 188 5.56 24.57 5.42
CA VAL A 188 6.70 23.95 6.14
C VAL A 188 7.32 24.92 7.14
N LEU A 189 7.46 26.20 6.78
CA LEU A 189 7.92 27.25 7.67
C LEU A 189 6.95 27.43 8.84
N LEU A 190 5.64 27.44 8.57
CA LEU A 190 4.63 27.51 9.62
C LEU A 190 4.68 26.29 10.54
N ALA A 191 4.77 25.08 10.00
CA ALA A 191 4.93 23.86 10.79
C ALA A 191 6.17 23.93 11.69
N THR A 192 7.27 24.51 11.20
CA THR A 192 8.49 24.75 11.98
C THR A 192 8.22 25.66 13.17
N LYS A 193 7.61 26.84 12.93
CA LYS A 193 7.29 27.81 13.99
C LYS A 193 6.38 27.20 15.05
N VAL A 194 5.31 26.53 14.62
CA VAL A 194 4.32 25.93 15.53
C VAL A 194 4.92 24.76 16.33
N THR A 195 5.83 23.99 15.73
CA THR A 195 6.59 22.95 16.44
C THR A 195 7.46 23.56 17.54
N LEU A 196 8.14 24.67 17.25
CA LEU A 196 8.92 25.40 18.25
C LEU A 196 8.03 25.97 19.36
N ALA A 197 6.89 26.57 18.99
CA ALA A 197 5.93 27.10 19.95
C ALA A 197 5.41 26.03 20.93
N GLY A 198 5.03 24.86 20.42
CA GLY A 198 4.60 23.72 21.26
C GLY A 198 5.72 23.21 22.20
N SER A 199 6.97 23.22 21.73
CA SER A 199 8.14 22.85 22.55
C SER A 199 8.39 23.86 23.66
N ILE A 200 8.29 25.15 23.36
CA ILE A 200 8.44 26.25 24.32
C ILE A 200 7.31 26.23 25.34
N LEU A 201 6.05 26.02 24.92
CA LEU A 201 4.91 25.81 25.81
C LEU A 201 5.19 24.72 26.83
N SER A 202 5.66 23.56 26.37
CA SER A 202 6.00 22.43 27.23
C SER A 202 7.10 22.80 28.24
N ALA A 203 8.11 23.57 27.83
CA ALA A 203 9.17 24.06 28.71
C ALA A 203 8.65 25.07 29.76
N LEU A 204 7.80 26.02 29.35
CA LEU A 204 7.15 26.97 30.26
C LEU A 204 6.31 26.25 31.31
N GLN A 205 5.54 25.24 30.89
CA GLN A 205 4.75 24.41 31.80
C GLN A 205 5.61 23.62 32.78
N LYS A 206 6.67 22.96 32.31
CA LYS A 206 7.63 22.21 33.14
C LYS A 206 8.31 23.11 34.18
N ASN A 207 8.62 24.34 33.80
CA ASN A 207 9.28 25.32 34.68
C ASN A 207 8.31 26.04 35.64
N ASN A 208 6.99 25.85 35.54
CA ASN A 208 6.03 26.54 36.39
C ASN A 208 6.33 26.33 37.90
N SER A 209 6.63 25.10 38.31
CA SER A 209 6.97 24.81 39.72
C SER A 209 8.16 25.63 40.25
N LEU A 210 9.15 25.91 39.38
CA LEU A 210 10.31 26.73 39.71
C LEU A 210 9.95 28.22 39.72
N VAL A 211 9.08 28.67 38.81
CA VAL A 211 8.54 30.04 38.81
C VAL A 211 7.73 30.32 40.08
N GLN A 212 7.00 29.34 40.61
CA GLN A 212 6.26 29.45 41.88
C GLN A 212 7.15 29.39 43.13
N SER A 213 8.46 29.17 42.97
CA SER A 213 9.40 29.01 44.08
C SER A 213 10.35 30.21 44.21
N SER A 214 11.21 30.20 45.22
CA SER A 214 12.26 31.22 45.37
C SER A 214 13.31 31.20 44.24
N VAL A 215 13.32 30.17 43.38
CA VAL A 215 14.22 30.07 42.22
C VAL A 215 13.97 31.19 41.21
N ILE A 216 12.76 31.76 41.14
CA ILE A 216 12.46 32.90 40.27
C ILE A 216 13.32 34.13 40.55
N SER A 217 13.90 34.27 41.75
CA SER A 217 14.82 35.36 42.07
C SER A 217 16.23 35.16 41.48
N ASN A 218 16.54 34.00 40.87
CA ASN A 218 17.82 33.74 40.23
C ASN A 218 17.90 34.45 38.86
N PRO A 219 18.89 35.35 38.63
CA PRO A 219 19.00 36.10 37.38
C PRO A 219 19.14 35.25 36.12
N THR A 220 19.88 34.14 36.19
CA THR A 220 20.05 33.21 35.05
C THR A 220 18.72 32.54 34.70
N PHE A 221 17.97 32.08 35.71
CA PHE A 221 16.67 31.48 35.48
C PHE A 221 15.65 32.50 34.94
N GLN A 222 15.68 33.75 35.42
CA GLN A 222 14.86 34.82 34.83
C GLN A 222 15.19 35.04 33.36
N GLU A 223 16.47 35.05 32.99
CA GLU A 223 16.89 35.18 31.60
C GLU A 223 16.35 34.03 30.73
N ASP A 224 16.37 32.79 31.23
CA ASP A 224 15.82 31.63 30.53
C ASP A 224 14.30 31.72 30.33
N ILE A 225 13.56 32.19 31.34
CA ILE A 225 12.12 32.44 31.23
C ILE A 225 11.84 33.57 30.24
N LYS A 226 12.58 34.68 30.28
CA LYS A 226 12.44 35.79 29.32
C LYS A 226 12.70 35.35 27.88
N LYS A 227 13.74 34.54 27.65
CA LYS A 227 14.03 33.94 26.33
C LYS A 227 12.90 33.04 25.84
N SER A 228 12.34 32.24 26.75
CA SER A 228 11.21 31.35 26.45
C SER A 228 9.96 32.16 26.08
N LEU A 229 9.60 33.18 26.86
CA LEU A 229 8.44 34.04 26.58
C LEU A 229 8.61 34.87 25.29
N THR A 230 9.83 35.35 25.02
CA THR A 230 10.16 36.02 23.75
C THR A 230 9.94 35.09 22.57
N SER A 231 10.51 33.88 22.63
CA SER A 231 10.38 32.89 21.55
C SER A 231 8.94 32.40 21.39
N PHE A 232 8.21 32.26 22.50
CA PHE A 232 6.79 31.93 22.49
C PHE A 232 6.00 32.98 21.71
N ALA A 233 6.19 34.26 22.01
CA ALA A 233 5.51 35.37 21.33
C ALA A 233 5.76 35.38 19.80
N ASP A 234 7.00 35.09 19.38
CA ASP A 234 7.37 35.11 17.96
C ASP A 234 6.79 33.93 17.16
N PHE A 235 6.41 32.83 17.82
CA PHE A 235 6.02 31.60 17.13
C PHE A 235 4.57 31.16 17.35
N ILE A 236 3.97 31.43 18.51
CA ILE A 236 2.62 30.93 18.83
C ILE A 236 1.52 31.67 18.05
N TYR A 237 1.70 32.97 17.83
CA TYR A 237 0.70 33.85 17.24
C TYR A 237 1.11 34.23 15.82
N ASN A 238 0.34 33.77 14.83
CA ASN A 238 0.67 33.98 13.42
C ASN A 238 -0.56 34.36 12.61
N THR A 239 -0.65 35.62 12.19
CA THR A 239 -1.76 36.17 11.40
C THR A 239 -1.49 36.17 9.90
N ASN A 240 -0.26 35.88 9.47
CA ASN A 240 0.17 36.07 8.08
C ASN A 240 0.01 34.82 7.22
N ASN A 241 -0.29 33.67 7.82
CA ASN A 241 -0.30 32.40 7.12
C ASN A 241 -1.65 31.68 7.29
N THR A 242 -2.39 31.63 6.18
CA THR A 242 -3.27 30.53 5.72
C THR A 242 -4.74 30.52 6.15
N ASP A 243 -5.60 30.82 5.17
CA ASP A 243 -7.06 30.60 5.22
C ASP A 243 -7.43 29.09 5.21
N HIS A 244 -6.46 28.19 5.01
CA HIS A 244 -6.72 26.75 4.82
C HIS A 244 -6.49 25.86 6.06
N VAL A 245 -6.04 26.41 7.20
CA VAL A 245 -5.93 25.66 8.47
C VAL A 245 -6.73 26.36 9.56
N GLU A 246 -7.98 25.95 9.73
CA GLU A 246 -8.93 26.52 10.71
C GLU A 246 -8.36 26.57 12.15
N THR A 247 -7.53 25.59 12.51
CA THR A 247 -6.92 25.48 13.84
C THR A 247 -5.99 26.66 14.18
N ILE A 248 -5.39 27.32 13.19
CA ILE A 248 -4.58 28.54 13.42
C ILE A 248 -5.47 29.68 13.93
N GLY A 249 -6.64 29.85 13.32
CA GLY A 249 -7.61 30.86 13.76
C GLY A 249 -8.05 30.62 15.20
N LYS A 250 -8.24 29.35 15.58
CA LYS A 250 -8.57 28.95 16.97
C LYS A 250 -7.43 29.27 17.93
N LEU A 251 -6.19 28.95 17.58
CA LEU A 251 -5.03 29.26 18.41
C LEU A 251 -4.82 30.77 18.58
N ASN A 252 -4.97 31.55 17.51
CA ASN A 252 -4.90 33.01 17.58
C ASN A 252 -6.03 33.57 18.47
N GLN A 253 -7.26 33.09 18.31
CA GLN A 253 -8.39 33.50 19.14
C GLN A 253 -8.17 33.15 20.61
N LEU A 254 -7.64 31.96 20.92
CA LEU A 254 -7.28 31.56 22.28
C LEU A 254 -6.30 32.54 22.94
N CYS A 255 -5.31 33.01 22.17
CA CYS A 255 -4.37 34.03 22.64
C CYS A 255 -5.06 35.39 22.89
N LEU A 256 -6.04 35.77 22.06
CA LEU A 256 -6.80 37.01 22.26
C LEU A 256 -7.76 36.93 23.45
N ASP A 257 -8.38 35.77 23.66
CA ASP A 257 -9.31 35.53 24.77
C ASP A 257 -8.60 35.62 26.14
N HIS A 258 -7.29 35.34 26.19
CA HIS A 258 -6.45 35.43 27.40
C HIS A 258 -5.51 36.65 27.38
N LYS A 259 -5.84 37.69 26.60
CA LYS A 259 -4.97 38.87 26.42
C LYS A 259 -4.66 39.58 27.74
N GLU A 260 -5.60 39.62 28.67
CA GLU A 260 -5.41 40.27 29.97
C GLU A 260 -4.36 39.54 30.80
N GLU A 261 -4.50 38.22 30.99
CA GLU A 261 -3.54 37.38 31.72
C GLU A 261 -2.17 37.36 31.03
N LEU A 262 -2.14 37.28 29.70
CA LEU A 262 -0.90 37.33 28.91
C LEU A 262 -0.16 38.66 29.15
N SER A 263 -0.87 39.79 29.22
CA SER A 263 -0.25 41.09 29.48
C SER A 263 0.41 41.16 30.87
N LYS A 264 -0.13 40.44 31.86
CA LYS A 264 0.42 40.36 33.23
C LYS A 264 1.74 39.61 33.31
N ILE A 265 2.06 38.83 32.29
CA ILE A 265 3.36 38.16 32.15
C ILE A 265 4.22 38.79 31.05
N GLY A 266 3.88 40.00 30.60
CA GLY A 266 4.66 40.77 29.62
C GLY A 266 4.37 40.43 28.16
N LEU A 267 3.40 39.57 27.86
CA LEU A 267 2.99 39.25 26.49
C LEU A 267 1.88 40.19 26.02
N THR A 268 2.21 41.08 25.10
CA THR A 268 1.29 42.11 24.59
C THR A 268 1.10 41.98 23.09
N PHE A 269 -0.01 42.53 22.60
CA PHE A 269 -0.32 42.56 21.17
C PHE A 269 -0.13 43.98 20.66
N ASP A 270 0.28 44.12 19.39
CA ASP A 270 0.26 45.42 18.74
C ASP A 270 -1.17 46.01 18.66
N SER A 271 -1.28 47.28 18.28
CA SER A 271 -2.56 48.00 18.23
C SER A 271 -3.59 47.40 17.26
N GLU A 272 -3.16 46.57 16.32
CA GLU A 272 -4.00 45.91 15.33
C GLU A 272 -4.16 44.40 15.62
N ASN A 273 -3.61 43.92 16.74
CA ASN A 273 -3.45 42.51 17.09
C ASN A 273 -2.85 41.64 15.96
N LYS A 274 -1.90 42.17 15.19
CA LYS A 274 -1.20 41.44 14.11
C LYS A 274 0.03 40.69 14.62
N LYS A 275 0.67 41.18 15.67
CA LYS A 275 1.84 40.53 16.27
C LYS A 275 1.76 40.54 17.80
N MET A 276 2.19 39.42 18.42
CA MET A 276 2.49 39.34 19.85
C MET A 276 3.96 39.71 20.10
N ARG A 277 4.23 40.38 21.22
CA ARG A 277 5.57 40.79 21.66
C ARG A 277 5.72 40.56 23.16
N PHE A 278 6.95 40.31 23.59
CA PHE A 278 7.30 40.23 24.99
C PHE A 278 7.96 41.54 25.45
N ASP A 279 7.51 42.08 26.57
CA ASP A 279 8.14 43.18 27.31
C ASP A 279 9.18 42.61 28.28
N ASP A 280 10.47 42.76 27.92
CA ASP A 280 11.59 42.22 28.69
C ASP A 280 11.91 43.03 29.96
N THR A 281 11.24 44.16 30.18
CA THR A 281 11.43 45.02 31.36
C THR A 281 10.59 44.58 32.56
N ILE A 282 9.66 43.64 32.37
CA ILE A 282 8.79 43.15 33.45
C ILE A 282 9.56 42.52 34.61
N ASP A 283 9.06 42.73 35.83
CA ASP A 283 9.58 42.11 37.05
C ASP A 283 8.91 40.75 37.29
N LEU A 284 9.68 39.68 37.06
CA LEU A 284 9.26 38.28 37.19
C LEU A 284 9.06 37.85 38.66
N THR A 285 9.52 38.64 39.63
CA THR A 285 9.45 38.28 41.06
C THR A 285 8.15 38.71 41.73
N THR A 286 7.28 39.42 41.01
CA THR A 286 6.01 39.91 41.53
C THR A 286 4.99 38.77 41.66
N ASN A 287 4.13 38.87 42.68
CA ASN A 287 3.01 37.92 42.85
C ASN A 287 2.03 37.97 41.67
N ASP A 288 1.88 39.14 41.03
CA ASP A 288 1.02 39.28 39.85
C ASP A 288 1.58 38.46 38.68
N PHE A 289 2.90 38.53 38.43
CA PHE A 289 3.56 37.71 37.42
C PHE A 289 3.42 36.21 37.73
N THR A 290 3.82 35.76 38.91
CA THR A 290 3.87 34.33 39.24
C THR A 290 2.48 33.69 39.24
N SER A 291 1.45 34.40 39.74
CA SER A 291 0.06 33.96 39.72
C SER A 291 -0.47 33.80 38.29
N ASN A 292 -0.28 34.81 37.43
CA ASN A 292 -0.75 34.74 36.04
C ASN A 292 0.05 33.73 35.20
N PHE A 293 1.35 33.57 35.48
CA PHE A 293 2.16 32.52 34.88
C PHE A 293 1.59 31.12 35.20
N ASN A 294 1.18 30.89 36.46
CA ASN A 294 0.53 29.65 36.86
C ASN A 294 -0.84 29.46 36.21
N THR A 295 -1.63 30.52 36.05
CA THR A 295 -2.93 30.47 35.35
C THR A 295 -2.78 30.04 33.89
N LEU A 296 -1.72 30.49 33.22
CA LEU A 296 -1.49 30.23 31.80
C LEU A 296 -0.73 28.93 31.52
N PHE A 297 0.26 28.59 32.37
CA PHE A 297 1.19 27.49 32.15
C PHE A 297 1.26 26.49 33.31
N GLY A 298 0.36 26.54 34.28
CA GLY A 298 0.24 25.51 35.32
C GLY A 298 -0.14 24.14 34.76
N GLU A 299 0.02 23.10 35.59
CA GLU A 299 -0.22 21.69 35.22
C GLU A 299 -1.63 21.44 34.65
N ASN A 300 -2.62 22.20 35.11
CA ASN A 300 -4.02 22.13 34.65
C ASN A 300 -4.50 23.44 33.99
N ALA A 301 -3.56 24.29 33.55
CA ALA A 301 -3.91 25.53 32.87
C ALA A 301 -4.59 25.22 31.53
N VAL A 302 -5.81 25.73 31.35
CA VAL A 302 -6.60 25.55 30.13
C VAL A 302 -5.85 26.13 28.94
N PHE A 303 -5.31 27.34 29.06
CA PHE A 303 -4.55 28.02 28.01
C PHE A 303 -3.40 27.16 27.47
N GLY A 304 -2.42 26.81 28.32
CA GLY A 304 -1.25 26.06 27.90
C GLY A 304 -1.59 24.69 27.31
N THR A 305 -2.59 24.00 27.88
CA THR A 305 -3.03 22.68 27.41
C THR A 305 -3.70 22.76 26.05
N THR A 306 -4.64 23.70 25.86
CA THR A 306 -5.33 23.89 24.58
C THR A 306 -4.36 24.38 23.51
N ALA A 307 -3.48 25.33 23.82
CA ALA A 307 -2.47 25.82 22.88
C ALA A 307 -1.54 24.70 22.40
N ALA A 308 -1.08 23.82 23.30
CA ALA A 308 -0.24 22.68 22.93
C ALA A 308 -0.98 21.67 22.03
N GLN A 309 -2.26 21.42 22.28
CA GLN A 309 -3.10 20.55 21.42
C GLN A 309 -3.30 21.16 20.04
N ASP A 310 -3.58 22.45 19.96
CA ASP A 310 -3.73 23.17 18.69
C ASP A 310 -2.43 23.14 17.89
N CYS A 311 -1.26 23.33 18.52
CA CYS A 311 0.03 23.19 17.85
C CYS A 311 0.18 21.80 17.18
N LYS A 312 -0.15 20.71 17.90
CA LYS A 312 -0.07 19.35 17.34
C LYS A 312 -1.00 19.15 16.16
N LYS A 313 -2.24 19.65 16.28
CA LYS A 313 -3.24 19.54 15.23
C LYS A 313 -2.85 20.33 13.98
N ILE A 314 -2.31 21.53 14.13
CA ILE A 314 -1.78 22.33 13.01
C ILE A 314 -0.68 21.58 12.26
N ILE A 315 0.26 20.93 12.97
CA ILE A 315 1.31 20.12 12.34
C ILE A 315 0.69 18.96 11.54
N HIS A 316 -0.31 18.28 12.10
CA HIS A 316 -1.04 17.21 11.41
C HIS A 316 -1.78 17.71 10.16
N ASP A 317 -2.44 18.86 10.25
CA ASP A 317 -3.21 19.45 9.16
C ASP A 317 -2.28 19.90 8.01
N LEU A 318 -1.13 20.47 8.34
CA LEU A 318 -0.12 20.95 7.37
C LEU A 318 0.65 19.81 6.71
N LEU A 319 1.16 18.86 7.50
CA LEU A 319 2.08 17.83 7.00
C LEU A 319 1.38 16.55 6.54
N GLN A 320 0.16 16.30 7.03
CA GLN A 320 -0.66 15.12 6.71
C GLN A 320 0.14 13.79 6.77
N PRO A 321 0.83 13.52 7.90
CA PRO A 321 1.83 12.45 8.01
C PRO A 321 1.28 11.08 7.61
N GLU A 322 0.03 10.77 7.94
CA GLU A 322 -0.62 9.50 7.61
C GLU A 322 -0.73 9.26 6.09
N LYS A 323 -0.93 10.33 5.30
CA LYS A 323 -1.03 10.23 3.83
C LYS A 323 0.30 9.92 3.17
N ILE A 324 1.41 10.22 3.85
CA ILE A 324 2.77 9.94 3.38
C ILE A 324 3.39 8.73 4.08
N GLY A 325 2.59 7.93 4.79
CA GLY A 325 3.06 6.72 5.47
C GLY A 325 3.94 7.00 6.69
N VAL A 326 3.73 8.12 7.36
CA VAL A 326 4.47 8.56 8.56
C VAL A 326 3.52 8.62 9.76
N SER A 327 4.06 8.33 10.95
CA SER A 327 3.43 8.66 12.22
C SER A 327 4.30 9.68 12.96
N ILE A 328 3.66 10.68 13.55
CA ILE A 328 4.34 11.63 14.43
C ILE A 328 4.39 11.01 15.83
N ILE A 329 5.58 10.93 16.39
CA ILE A 329 5.79 10.51 17.78
C ILE A 329 6.12 11.75 18.62
N ASP A 330 5.34 11.95 19.69
CA ASP A 330 5.66 12.93 20.72
C ASP A 330 6.88 12.42 21.49
N GLN A 331 8.07 12.94 21.21
CA GLN A 331 9.14 12.84 22.20
C GLN A 331 8.79 13.79 23.35
N GLN A 332 8.24 13.20 24.41
CA GLN A 332 8.29 13.79 25.74
C GLN A 332 9.76 14.12 26.06
N ILE A 333 10.05 15.40 26.34
CA ILE A 333 11.33 15.88 26.88
C ILE A 333 11.31 15.85 28.42
#